data_AF-A0A7S4LL17-F1
#
_entry.id   AF-A0A7S4LL17-F1
#
_cell.length_a   1.000
_cell.length_b   1.000
_cell.length_c   1.000
_cell.angle_alpha   90.00
_cell.angle_beta   90.00
_cell.angle_gamma   90.00
#
_symmetry.space_group_name_H-M   'P 1'
#
loop_
_entity.id
_entity.type
_entity.pdbx_description
1 polymer ?
#
loop_
_entity_poly.entity_id
_entity_poly.type
_entity_poly.pdbx_seq_one_letter_code
_entity_poly.pdbx_strand_id
1 'polypeptide(L)'
;FFFGAMLKSSRLLCALHKGTQTVRLPTRNFKSELPQDPYYRLFWQVKPDSFIKEKNDGLGFKIPRSSNYAADFCNQLNEGQRHRKRFIIQPFNEVTKGMAQVLLDHGMISGFRDYGDNRVLAVELKYHQDKGVIQRIEQISKRRTRVYWTPWHLVQHVPRSGCFAAEVIIIRTKEHGIMSGTEAYRRGLGGEG
;
A
#
# COMPACT_ATOMS: atom_id res chain seq x y z
N PHE A 1 -21.01 60.36 4.26
CA PHE A 1 -20.38 59.16 3.68
C PHE A 1 -19.26 58.70 4.59
N PHE A 2 -19.57 57.91 5.62
CA PHE A 2 -18.58 57.27 6.48
C PHE A 2 -18.98 55.81 6.69
N PHE A 3 -17.95 54.97 6.64
CA PHE A 3 -17.89 53.51 6.60
C PHE A 3 -18.96 52.73 7.37
N GLY A 4 -19.65 51.84 6.65
CA GLY A 4 -20.43 50.74 7.20
C GLY A 4 -19.77 49.39 6.90
N ALA A 5 -19.67 48.57 7.96
CA ALA A 5 -19.75 47.11 8.01
C ALA A 5 -18.93 46.25 7.03
N MET A 6 -18.08 45.37 7.58
CA MET A 6 -18.44 43.95 7.84
C MET A 6 -17.15 43.10 7.86
N LEU A 7 -16.55 42.93 9.05
CA LEU A 7 -15.56 41.89 9.29
C LEU A 7 -16.26 40.52 9.26
N LYS A 8 -16.35 39.91 8.06
CA LYS A 8 -16.60 38.48 7.94
C LYS A 8 -15.26 37.76 7.86
N SER A 9 -14.90 37.21 9.02
CA SER A 9 -14.12 35.99 9.21
C SER A 9 -13.96 35.16 7.93
N SER A 10 -12.80 35.25 7.29
CA SER A 10 -12.33 34.20 6.38
C SER A 10 -11.28 33.41 7.15
N ARG A 11 -11.74 32.38 7.84
CA ARG A 11 -10.87 31.26 8.21
C ARG A 11 -10.30 30.76 6.88
N LEU A 12 -9.01 31.02 6.68
CA LEU A 12 -8.16 30.35 5.70
C LEU A 12 -8.20 28.84 6.00
N LEU A 13 -9.26 28.19 5.51
CA LEU A 13 -9.30 26.76 5.29
C LEU A 13 -8.28 26.51 4.20
N CYS A 14 -7.06 26.21 4.64
CA CYS A 14 -6.00 25.67 3.81
C CYS A 14 -6.51 24.31 3.29
N ALA A 15 -7.26 24.34 2.19
CA ALA A 15 -7.70 23.18 1.46
C ALA A 15 -6.47 22.57 0.79
N LEU A 16 -5.81 21.68 1.52
CA LEU A 16 -4.82 20.73 0.98
C LEU A 16 -5.47 19.97 -0.18
N HIS A 17 -5.28 20.49 -1.39
CA HIS A 17 -5.66 19.84 -2.63
C HIS A 17 -4.79 18.59 -2.80
N LYS A 18 -5.22 17.46 -2.21
CA LYS A 18 -4.61 16.15 -2.44
C LYS A 18 -4.93 15.74 -3.87
N GLY A 19 -4.10 16.15 -4.83
CA GLY A 19 -4.25 15.78 -6.23
C GLY A 19 -4.28 14.26 -6.41
N THR A 20 -5.23 13.73 -7.16
CA THR A 20 -5.30 12.31 -7.54
C THR A 20 -4.40 12.07 -8.76
N GLN A 21 -3.62 10.99 -8.76
CA GLN A 21 -2.91 10.54 -9.96
C GLN A 21 -3.83 9.61 -10.74
N THR A 22 -4.01 9.89 -12.03
CA THR A 22 -4.74 8.99 -12.92
C THR A 22 -3.73 8.07 -13.58
N VAL A 23 -3.82 6.78 -13.31
CA VAL A 23 -3.02 5.76 -13.99
C VAL A 23 -3.79 5.31 -15.24
N ARG A 24 -3.16 5.40 -16.41
CA ARG A 24 -3.75 4.87 -17.66
C ARG A 24 -3.68 3.35 -17.63
N LEU A 25 -4.80 2.67 -17.85
CA LEU A 25 -4.79 1.22 -18.03
C LEU A 25 -4.33 0.91 -19.46
N PRO A 26 -3.45 -0.09 -19.66
CA PRO A 26 -3.16 -0.60 -21.00
C PRO A 26 -4.45 -1.24 -21.56
N THR A 27 -4.71 -1.05 -22.85
CA THR A 27 -5.92 -1.54 -23.54
C THR A 27 -5.55 -2.48 -24.69
N ARG A 28 -6.20 -3.65 -24.77
CA ARG A 28 -6.02 -4.67 -25.81
C ARG A 28 -7.38 -4.89 -26.45
N ASN A 29 -7.36 -5.07 -27.77
CA ASN A 29 -8.58 -5.04 -28.57
C ASN A 29 -9.38 -6.34 -28.49
N PHE A 30 -8.78 -7.48 -28.10
CA PHE A 30 -9.47 -8.78 -28.12
C PHE A 30 -9.41 -9.56 -26.80
N LYS A 31 -10.55 -10.18 -26.44
CA LYS A 31 -10.73 -11.00 -25.24
C LYS A 31 -9.93 -12.32 -25.28
N SER A 32 -9.55 -12.78 -26.48
CA SER A 32 -8.72 -13.97 -26.72
C SER A 32 -7.23 -13.75 -26.44
N GLU A 33 -6.76 -12.50 -26.40
CA GLU A 33 -5.35 -12.14 -26.17
C GLU A 33 -5.03 -11.89 -24.69
N LEU A 34 -5.98 -12.12 -23.78
CA LEU A 34 -5.81 -11.86 -22.36
C LEU A 34 -4.99 -13.01 -21.73
N PRO A 35 -3.85 -12.72 -21.06
CA PRO A 35 -3.17 -13.68 -20.20
C PRO A 35 -4.15 -14.31 -19.21
N GLN A 36 -4.08 -15.63 -19.03
CA GLN A 36 -4.93 -16.39 -18.10
C GLN A 36 -4.59 -16.15 -16.61
N ASP A 37 -3.75 -15.15 -16.33
CA ASP A 37 -3.28 -14.83 -15.00
C ASP A 37 -4.43 -14.25 -14.14
N PRO A 38 -4.70 -14.78 -12.93
CA PRO A 38 -5.74 -14.27 -12.03
C PRO A 38 -5.57 -12.77 -11.66
N TYR A 39 -4.37 -12.22 -11.77
CA TYR A 39 -4.10 -10.80 -11.51
C TYR A 39 -4.51 -9.89 -12.68
N TYR A 40 -4.71 -10.44 -13.89
CA TYR A 40 -4.90 -9.67 -15.11
C TYR A 40 -6.26 -8.93 -15.17
N ARG A 41 -7.33 -9.53 -14.63
CA ARG A 41 -8.68 -8.92 -14.60
C ARG A 41 -8.81 -7.68 -13.70
N LEU A 42 -7.86 -7.46 -12.78
CA LEU A 42 -7.90 -6.31 -11.87
C LEU A 42 -7.46 -5.02 -12.55
N PHE A 43 -6.63 -5.13 -13.60
CA PHE A 43 -5.99 -3.99 -14.27
C PHE A 43 -6.50 -3.73 -15.68
N TRP A 44 -7.24 -4.65 -16.28
CA TRP A 44 -7.66 -4.53 -17.67
C TRP A 44 -9.18 -4.52 -17.78
N GLN A 45 -9.72 -3.47 -18.42
CA GLN A 45 -11.08 -3.47 -18.91
C GLN A 45 -11.06 -3.74 -20.42
N VAL A 46 -11.76 -4.79 -20.86
CA VAL A 46 -12.01 -5.02 -22.28
C VAL A 46 -13.02 -3.98 -22.74
N LYS A 47 -12.68 -3.15 -23.73
CA LYS A 47 -13.68 -2.33 -24.43
C LYS A 47 -14.41 -3.25 -25.42
N PRO A 48 -15.75 -3.36 -25.40
CA PRO A 48 -16.47 -4.10 -26.43
C PRO A 48 -16.35 -3.37 -27.78
N ASP A 49 -16.25 -4.13 -28.88
CA ASP A 49 -16.02 -3.63 -30.25
C ASP A 49 -17.03 -2.56 -30.70
N SER A 50 -18.23 -2.56 -30.12
CA SER A 50 -19.30 -1.61 -30.41
C SER A 50 -19.18 -0.25 -29.70
N PHE A 51 -18.13 -0.03 -28.91
CA PHE A 51 -17.94 1.17 -28.09
C PHE A 51 -16.79 2.07 -28.56
N ILE A 52 -16.49 2.10 -29.86
CA ILE A 52 -15.66 3.14 -30.47
C ILE A 52 -16.51 4.41 -30.65
N LYS A 53 -16.76 5.11 -29.55
CA LYS A 53 -16.89 6.57 -29.57
C LYS A 53 -15.83 7.07 -28.61
N GLU A 54 -14.87 7.83 -29.15
CA GLU A 54 -13.90 8.58 -28.36
C GLU A 54 -14.64 9.59 -27.47
N LYS A 55 -15.06 9.13 -26.30
CA LYS A 55 -15.12 9.98 -25.14
C LYS A 55 -13.89 9.67 -24.32
N ASN A 56 -13.03 10.67 -24.16
CA ASN A 56 -11.83 10.68 -23.31
C ASN A 56 -12.21 10.61 -21.82
N ASP A 57 -13.11 9.69 -21.46
CA ASP A 57 -13.58 9.47 -20.11
C ASP A 57 -12.61 8.46 -19.51
N GLY A 58 -11.44 8.97 -19.10
CA GLY A 58 -10.31 8.20 -18.59
C GLY A 58 -10.73 7.10 -17.62
N LEU A 59 -10.82 5.88 -18.14
CA LEU A 59 -10.93 4.64 -17.39
C LEU A 59 -9.54 4.31 -16.83
N GLY A 60 -9.11 5.14 -15.90
CA GLY A 60 -7.90 5.00 -15.12
C GLY A 60 -8.26 4.90 -13.66
N PHE A 61 -7.62 3.99 -12.92
CA PHE A 61 -7.74 3.99 -11.47
C PHE A 61 -7.21 5.33 -10.95
N LYS A 62 -8.06 6.10 -10.27
CA LYS A 62 -7.63 7.28 -9.52
C LYS A 62 -6.90 6.80 -8.28
N ILE A 63 -5.57 6.82 -8.33
CA ILE A 63 -4.75 6.52 -7.15
C ILE A 63 -4.56 7.82 -6.39
N PRO A 64 -4.94 7.89 -5.09
CA PRO A 64 -4.68 9.08 -4.30
C PRO A 64 -3.16 9.33 -4.24
N ARG A 65 -2.72 10.60 -4.39
CA ARG A 65 -1.34 10.93 -4.01
C ARG A 65 -1.19 10.63 -2.52
N SER A 66 -0.38 9.63 -2.23
CA SER A 66 -0.07 9.26 -0.87
C SER A 66 0.81 10.34 -0.24
N SER A 67 0.41 10.77 0.95
CA SER A 67 1.28 11.58 1.80
C SER A 67 2.30 10.68 2.53
N ASN A 68 1.91 9.45 2.87
CA ASN A 68 2.78 8.50 3.55
C ASN A 68 2.49 7.09 3.03
N TYR A 69 3.35 6.61 2.13
CA TYR A 69 3.14 5.34 1.42
C TYR A 69 3.02 4.14 2.37
N ALA A 70 3.79 4.11 3.46
CA ALA A 70 3.70 3.06 4.47
C ALA A 70 2.37 3.12 5.24
N ALA A 71 1.92 4.32 5.62
CA ALA A 71 0.65 4.50 6.32
C ALA A 71 -0.54 4.05 5.47
N ASP A 72 -0.55 4.51 4.22
CA ASP A 72 -1.63 4.23 3.29
C ASP A 72 -1.67 2.73 2.94
N PHE A 73 -0.50 2.09 2.81
CA PHE A 73 -0.42 0.65 2.63
C PHE A 73 -0.98 -0.14 3.82
N CYS A 74 -0.58 0.19 5.06
CA CYS A 74 -1.10 -0.46 6.26
C CYS A 74 -2.62 -0.29 6.39
N ASN A 75 -3.14 0.89 6.09
CA ASN A 75 -4.58 1.16 6.10
C ASN A 75 -5.32 0.32 5.06
N GLN A 76 -4.75 0.16 3.87
CA GLN A 76 -5.36 -0.61 2.79
C GLN A 76 -5.30 -2.12 3.04
N LEU A 77 -4.24 -2.61 3.68
CA LEU A 77 -4.19 -3.99 4.17
C LEU A 77 -5.28 -4.25 5.22
N ASN A 78 -5.38 -3.39 6.24
CA ASN A 78 -6.45 -3.48 7.25
C ASN A 78 -7.84 -3.46 6.63
N GLU A 79 -8.08 -2.50 5.74
CA GLU A 79 -9.37 -2.32 5.07
C GLU A 79 -9.69 -3.49 4.14
N GLY A 80 -8.70 -3.96 3.38
CA GLY A 80 -8.83 -5.12 2.50
C GLY A 80 -9.17 -6.39 3.26
N GLN A 81 -8.52 -6.62 4.41
CA GLN A 81 -8.83 -7.76 5.28
C GLN A 81 -10.23 -7.68 5.87
N ARG A 82 -10.65 -6.49 6.38
CA ARG A 82 -12.01 -6.26 6.91
C ARG A 82 -13.10 -6.49 5.87
N HIS A 83 -12.88 -6.02 4.64
CA HIS A 83 -13.84 -6.13 3.53
C HIS A 83 -13.70 -7.43 2.73
N ARG A 84 -12.86 -8.38 3.19
CA ARG A 84 -12.63 -9.67 2.52
C ARG A 84 -12.26 -9.52 1.04
N LYS A 85 -11.47 -8.49 0.72
CA LYS A 85 -11.01 -8.25 -0.66
C LYS A 85 -9.97 -9.30 -1.02
N ARG A 86 -10.07 -9.88 -2.22
CA ARG A 86 -9.02 -10.77 -2.71
C ARG A 86 -7.71 -10.02 -2.99
N PHE A 87 -7.82 -8.79 -3.49
CA PHE A 87 -6.67 -8.00 -3.88
C PHE A 87 -6.78 -6.56 -3.39
N ILE A 88 -5.63 -5.96 -3.10
CA ILE A 88 -5.49 -4.52 -2.90
C ILE A 88 -4.58 -3.94 -3.98
N ILE A 89 -4.88 -2.72 -4.39
CA ILE A 89 -4.14 -2.00 -5.44
C ILE A 89 -3.50 -0.78 -4.79
N GLN A 90 -2.20 -0.59 -4.99
CA GLN A 90 -1.41 0.49 -4.41
C GLN A 90 -0.48 1.14 -5.43
N PRO A 91 -0.12 2.43 -5.25
CA PRO A 91 0.94 3.03 -6.05
C PRO A 91 2.25 2.29 -5.81
N PHE A 92 2.96 1.98 -6.90
CA PHE A 92 4.28 1.39 -6.83
C PHE A 92 5.27 2.37 -6.21
N ASN A 93 6.01 1.89 -5.21
CA ASN A 93 7.16 2.55 -4.63
C ASN A 93 8.02 1.49 -3.91
N GLU A 94 9.32 1.77 -3.74
CA GLU A 94 10.26 0.83 -3.12
C GLU A 94 9.88 0.47 -1.68
N VAL A 95 9.25 1.39 -0.94
CA VAL A 95 8.82 1.12 0.44
C VAL A 95 7.70 0.09 0.46
N THR A 96 6.64 0.29 -0.34
CA THR A 96 5.50 -0.63 -0.42
C THR A 96 5.91 -1.97 -1.03
N LYS A 97 6.82 -1.98 -2.03
CA LYS A 97 7.40 -3.22 -2.57
C LYS A 97 8.17 -3.98 -1.48
N GLY A 98 9.05 -3.31 -0.75
CA GLY A 98 9.82 -3.92 0.33
C GLY A 98 8.93 -4.44 1.46
N MET A 99 7.90 -3.69 1.86
CA MET A 99 6.91 -4.15 2.84
C MET A 99 6.15 -5.39 2.34
N ALA A 100 5.72 -5.40 1.07
CA ALA A 100 5.05 -6.55 0.49
C ALA A 100 5.97 -7.78 0.44
N GLN A 101 7.25 -7.62 0.12
CA GLN A 101 8.23 -8.71 0.15
C GLN A 101 8.37 -9.31 1.55
N VAL A 102 8.54 -8.47 2.57
CA VAL A 102 8.64 -8.96 3.96
C VAL A 102 7.38 -9.72 4.36
N LEU A 103 6.19 -9.21 4.03
CA LEU A 103 4.93 -9.91 4.31
C LEU A 103 4.83 -11.26 3.57
N LEU A 104 5.39 -11.36 2.36
CA LEU A 104 5.42 -12.60 1.59
C LEU A 104 6.37 -13.63 2.22
N ASP A 105 7.57 -13.19 2.62
CA ASP A 105 8.59 -14.05 3.24
C ASP A 105 8.08 -14.68 4.56
N HIS A 106 7.28 -13.93 5.32
CA HIS A 106 6.61 -14.41 6.52
C HIS A 106 5.28 -15.15 6.25
N GLY A 107 4.88 -15.33 4.99
CA GLY A 107 3.70 -16.08 4.59
C GLY A 107 2.36 -15.42 4.95
N MET A 108 2.36 -14.10 5.20
CA MET A 108 1.19 -13.31 5.59
C MET A 108 0.30 -12.92 4.40
N ILE A 109 0.90 -12.76 3.22
CA ILE A 109 0.19 -12.53 1.95
C ILE A 109 0.38 -13.72 1.02
N SER A 110 -0.49 -13.86 0.01
CA SER A 110 -0.38 -14.92 -1.01
C SER A 110 0.68 -14.59 -2.05
N GLY A 111 0.75 -13.31 -2.44
CA GLY A 111 1.68 -12.84 -3.45
C GLY A 111 1.48 -11.36 -3.73
N PHE A 112 2.39 -10.78 -4.51
CA PHE A 112 2.24 -9.44 -5.06
C PHE A 112 2.80 -9.41 -6.49
N ARG A 113 2.32 -8.46 -7.29
CA ARG A 113 2.76 -8.25 -8.66
C ARG A 113 2.94 -6.77 -8.93
N ASP A 114 4.09 -6.41 -9.47
CA ASP A 114 4.37 -5.07 -9.96
C ASP A 114 3.95 -4.92 -11.42
N TYR A 115 3.31 -3.80 -11.71
CA TYR A 115 2.90 -3.40 -13.05
C TYR A 115 3.69 -2.15 -13.40
N GLY A 116 4.91 -2.36 -13.88
CA GLY A 116 5.91 -1.33 -14.15
C GLY A 116 5.40 -0.20 -15.06
N ASP A 117 4.62 -0.53 -16.08
CA ASP A 117 4.03 0.44 -17.03
C ASP A 117 3.10 1.44 -16.34
N ASN A 118 2.43 1.00 -15.28
CA ASN A 118 1.37 1.75 -14.62
C ASN A 118 1.81 2.36 -13.30
N ARG A 119 3.02 2.03 -12.82
CA ARG A 119 3.49 2.35 -11.46
C ARG A 119 2.48 1.90 -10.41
N VAL A 120 1.98 0.67 -10.53
CA VAL A 120 1.01 0.08 -9.60
C VAL A 120 1.51 -1.26 -9.08
N LEU A 121 1.16 -1.56 -7.83
CA LEU A 121 1.41 -2.82 -7.15
C LEU A 121 0.06 -3.46 -6.79
N ALA A 122 -0.19 -4.69 -7.25
CA ALA A 122 -1.26 -5.52 -6.70
C ALA A 122 -0.70 -6.41 -5.61
N VAL A 123 -1.42 -6.54 -4.50
CA VAL A 123 -1.11 -7.48 -3.43
C VAL A 123 -2.32 -8.39 -3.23
N GLU A 124 -2.10 -9.71 -3.24
CA GLU A 124 -3.11 -10.73 -2.99
C GLU A 124 -3.16 -11.08 -1.50
N LEU A 125 -4.33 -10.87 -0.90
CA LEU A 125 -4.54 -11.12 0.51
C LEU A 125 -4.79 -12.60 0.78
N LYS A 126 -4.23 -13.09 1.89
CA LYS A 126 -4.37 -14.47 2.34
C LYS A 126 -5.41 -14.57 3.45
N TYR A 127 -6.25 -15.60 3.36
CA TYR A 127 -7.30 -15.92 4.31
C TYR A 127 -7.18 -17.37 4.75
N HIS A 128 -7.50 -17.65 6.01
CA HIS A 128 -7.55 -18.98 6.59
C HIS A 128 -8.77 -19.09 7.51
N GLN A 129 -9.59 -20.13 7.35
CA GLN A 129 -10.82 -20.33 8.14
C GLN A 129 -11.73 -19.08 8.18
N ASP A 130 -11.97 -18.47 7.02
CA ASP A 130 -12.77 -17.24 6.85
C ASP A 130 -12.26 -16.00 7.61
N LYS A 131 -11.03 -16.06 8.14
CA LYS A 131 -10.34 -14.95 8.80
C LYS A 131 -9.13 -14.54 7.97
N GLY A 132 -8.86 -13.24 7.93
CA GLY A 132 -7.62 -12.73 7.34
C GLY A 132 -6.41 -13.24 8.11
N VAL A 133 -5.34 -13.62 7.41
CA VAL A 133 -4.09 -14.04 8.07
C VAL A 133 -3.48 -12.88 8.86
N ILE A 134 -3.59 -11.66 8.33
CA ILE A 134 -3.16 -10.44 9.02
C ILE A 134 -4.30 -9.99 9.95
N GLN A 135 -4.10 -10.16 11.26
CA GLN A 135 -5.07 -9.78 12.29
C GLN A 135 -5.01 -8.29 12.64
N ARG A 136 -3.78 -7.77 12.80
CA ARG A 136 -3.51 -6.38 13.12
C ARG A 136 -2.27 -5.93 12.37
N ILE A 137 -2.36 -4.76 11.76
CA ILE A 137 -1.21 -4.04 11.21
C ILE A 137 -1.30 -2.58 11.63
N GLU A 138 -0.20 -2.04 12.12
CA GLU A 138 -0.11 -0.66 12.58
C GLU A 138 1.21 -0.02 12.15
N GLN A 139 1.15 1.29 11.93
CA GLN A 139 2.34 2.08 11.66
C GLN A 139 2.86 2.68 12.97
N ILE A 140 4.13 2.40 13.28
CA ILE A 140 4.80 2.89 14.48
C ILE A 140 5.41 4.27 14.22
N SER A 141 6.32 4.43 13.24
CA SER A 141 6.85 5.76 12.89
C SER A 141 5.83 6.58 12.12
N LYS A 142 5.49 7.76 12.67
CA LYS A 142 4.56 8.72 12.06
C LYS A 142 5.33 9.97 11.64
N ARG A 143 4.79 10.74 10.70
CA ARG A 143 5.42 11.97 10.20
C ARG A 143 5.86 12.94 11.30
N ARG A 144 5.05 13.07 12.36
CA ARG A 144 5.33 13.94 13.52
C ARG A 144 6.21 13.30 14.59
N THR A 145 6.29 11.97 14.62
CA THR A 145 6.97 11.21 15.67
C THR A 145 7.67 10.03 15.03
N ARG A 146 8.96 10.20 14.75
CA ARG A 146 9.81 9.15 14.19
C ARG A 146 10.31 8.26 15.32
N VAL A 147 10.11 6.96 15.17
CA VAL A 147 10.53 5.97 16.16
C VAL A 147 11.65 5.15 15.54
N TYR A 148 12.82 5.19 16.18
CA TYR A 148 14.00 4.44 15.77
C TYR A 148 14.23 3.27 16.71
N TRP A 149 14.41 2.10 16.14
CA TRP A 149 14.61 0.86 16.86
C TRP A 149 16.07 0.46 16.75
N THR A 150 16.67 0.19 17.91
CA THR A 150 18.01 -0.39 18.00
C THR A 150 17.89 -1.91 17.91
N PRO A 151 18.99 -2.63 17.62
CA PRO A 151 19.00 -4.10 17.69
C PRO A 151 18.50 -4.63 19.04
N TRP A 152 18.76 -3.90 20.13
CA TRP A 152 18.30 -4.26 21.46
C TRP A 152 16.78 -4.09 21.66
N HIS A 153 16.14 -3.14 20.99
CA HIS A 153 14.66 -3.08 20.98
C HIS A 153 14.07 -4.25 20.19
N LEU A 154 14.74 -4.68 19.12
CA LEU A 154 14.23 -5.73 18.23
C LEU A 154 14.22 -7.12 18.85
N VAL A 155 15.20 -7.45 19.68
CA VAL A 155 15.30 -8.76 20.32
C VAL A 155 14.04 -9.13 21.11
N GLN A 156 13.34 -8.13 21.67
CA GLN A 156 12.15 -8.34 22.49
C GLN A 156 10.95 -8.84 21.68
N HIS A 157 10.96 -8.60 20.38
CA HIS A 157 9.88 -8.93 19.46
C HIS A 157 10.24 -10.03 18.46
N VAL A 158 11.48 -10.53 18.48
CA VAL A 158 11.83 -11.74 17.74
C VAL A 158 11.08 -12.90 18.39
N PRO A 159 10.26 -13.66 17.64
CA PRO A 159 9.50 -14.76 18.21
C PRO A 159 10.46 -15.76 18.87
N ARG A 160 10.25 -16.02 20.16
CA ARG A 160 10.92 -17.12 20.86
C ARG A 160 10.43 -18.45 20.27
N SER A 161 11.35 -19.39 20.11
CA SER A 161 11.07 -20.73 19.61
C SER A 161 9.84 -21.34 20.29
N GLY A 162 8.81 -21.70 19.51
CA GLY A 162 7.57 -22.31 20.00
C GLY A 162 6.32 -21.41 20.01
N CYS A 163 6.45 -20.10 19.75
CA CYS A 163 5.28 -19.20 19.65
C CYS A 163 4.76 -19.11 18.21
N PHE A 164 3.52 -19.53 17.99
CA PHE A 164 2.82 -19.43 16.70
C PHE A 164 2.27 -18.03 16.37
N ALA A 165 2.17 -17.13 17.36
CA ALA A 165 1.81 -15.74 17.15
C ALA A 165 3.08 -14.92 16.88
N ALA A 166 3.61 -15.00 15.66
CA ALA A 166 4.79 -14.24 15.27
C ALA A 166 4.39 -12.80 14.91
N GLU A 167 4.66 -11.86 15.81
CA GLU A 167 4.71 -10.45 15.45
C GLU A 167 5.82 -10.23 14.40
N VAL A 168 5.49 -9.57 13.30
CA VAL A 168 6.47 -9.21 12.28
C VAL A 168 6.66 -7.71 12.30
N ILE A 169 7.89 -7.30 12.61
CA ILE A 169 8.29 -5.90 12.54
C ILE A 169 8.95 -5.67 11.19
N ILE A 170 8.60 -4.55 10.57
CA ILE A 170 9.19 -4.10 9.32
C ILE A 170 9.95 -2.81 9.62
N ILE A 171 11.21 -2.75 9.20
CA ILE A 171 12.12 -1.63 9.52
C ILE A 171 12.74 -1.12 8.25
N ARG A 172 12.87 0.20 8.16
CA ARG A 172 13.69 0.88 7.18
C ARG A 172 15.08 1.16 7.75
N THR A 173 16.06 0.44 7.25
CA THR A 173 17.48 0.70 7.50
C THR A 173 18.02 1.72 6.50
N LYS A 174 19.09 2.42 6.88
CA LYS A 174 19.76 3.40 6.01
C LYS A 174 20.47 2.75 4.83
N GLU A 175 21.06 1.58 5.05
CA GLU A 175 21.98 0.93 4.11
C GLU A 175 21.29 -0.10 3.20
N HIS A 176 20.32 -0.85 3.74
CA HIS A 176 19.75 -2.02 3.07
C HIS A 176 18.26 -1.86 2.75
N GLY A 177 17.67 -0.69 3.02
CA GLY A 177 16.26 -0.42 2.78
C GLY A 177 15.33 -1.12 3.75
N ILE A 178 14.17 -1.57 3.26
CA ILE A 178 13.12 -2.22 4.04
C ILE A 178 13.48 -3.69 4.30
N MET A 179 13.45 -4.12 5.56
CA MET A 179 13.68 -5.51 5.97
C MET A 179 12.86 -5.90 7.19
N SER A 180 12.84 -7.18 7.54
CA SER A 180 12.20 -7.65 8.77
C SER A 180 13.06 -7.34 9.99
N GLY A 181 12.43 -7.13 11.14
CA GLY A 181 13.12 -6.87 12.41
C GLY A 181 13.97 -8.04 12.87
N THR A 182 13.58 -9.26 12.53
CA THR A 182 14.40 -10.47 12.77
C THR A 182 15.69 -10.42 11.97
N GLU A 183 15.64 -10.02 10.70
CA GLU A 183 16.82 -9.91 9.86
C GLU A 183 17.71 -8.73 10.27
N ALA A 184 17.10 -7.59 10.60
CA ALA A 184 17.82 -6.44 11.14
C ALA A 184 18.59 -6.79 12.43
N TYR A 185 17.94 -7.53 13.35
CA TYR A 185 18.58 -8.00 14.57
C TYR A 185 19.78 -8.92 14.29
N ARG A 186 19.63 -9.90 13.38
CA ARG A 186 20.73 -10.81 13.01
C ARG A 186 21.94 -10.06 12.44
N ARG A 187 21.71 -8.99 11.69
CA ARG A 187 22.77 -8.15 11.11
C ARG A 187 23.30 -7.08 12.06
N GLY A 188 22.75 -6.97 13.27
CA GLY A 188 23.11 -5.90 14.21
C GLY A 188 22.73 -4.50 13.73
N LEU A 189 21.72 -4.39 12.85
CA LEU A 189 21.27 -3.13 12.26
C LEU A 189 20.05 -2.59 13.00
N GLY A 190 20.00 -1.26 13.13
CA GLY A 190 18.82 -0.51 13.57
C GLY A 190 18.18 0.28 12.43
N GLY A 191 17.03 0.88 12.70
CA GLY A 191 16.35 1.71 11.69
C GLY A 191 15.03 2.32 12.16
N GLU A 192 14.33 2.96 11.22
CA GLU A 192 12.98 3.52 11.43
C GLU A 192 11.94 2.39 11.34
N GLY A 193 11.08 2.25 12.35
CA GLY A 193 10.03 1.21 12.43
C GLY A 193 8.65 1.65 11.97
#